data_AF-A0A366IK97-F1
#
_entry.id   AF-A0A366IK97-F1
#
_cell.length_a   1.000
_cell.length_b   1.000
_cell.length_c   1.000
_cell.angle_alpha   90.00
_cell.angle_beta   90.00
_cell.angle_gamma   90.00
#
_symmetry.space_group_name_H-M   'P 1'
#
loop_
_entity.id
_entity.type
_entity.pdbx_description
1 polymer ?
#
loop_
_entity_poly.entity_id
_entity_poly.type
_entity_poly.pdbx_seq_one_letter_code
_entity_poly.pdbx_strand_id
1 'polypeptide(L)'
;MNEPTRPKRTVTATQVIIACIPALLIIFTPVFPFANEPGLILGVPTVIVWMAALVVAIVAILQIIDRQITAREDALEAERRDADRTAATAGAHHSEGDRA
;
A
#
# COMPACT_ATOMS: atom_id res chain seq x y z
N MET A 1 -4.17 -5.68 36.99
CA MET A 1 -4.13 -6.51 35.77
C MET A 1 -4.41 -5.56 34.63
N ASN A 2 -3.36 -5.05 34.01
CA ASN A 2 -3.45 -3.92 33.09
C ASN A 2 -3.48 -4.50 31.69
N GLU A 3 -4.62 -4.40 31.02
CA GLU A 3 -4.80 -4.90 29.66
C GLU A 3 -3.96 -4.05 28.71
N PRO A 4 -3.02 -4.63 27.93
CA PRO A 4 -2.29 -3.87 26.93
C PRO A 4 -3.27 -3.48 25.82
N THR A 5 -3.64 -2.20 25.77
CA THR A 5 -4.51 -1.64 24.75
C THR A 5 -3.84 -1.78 23.38
N ARG A 6 -4.24 -2.81 22.64
CA ARG A 6 -3.76 -3.08 21.28
C ARG A 6 -3.91 -1.81 20.44
N PRO A 7 -2.83 -1.27 19.83
CA PRO A 7 -2.92 -0.06 19.04
C PRO A 7 -3.95 -0.26 17.92
N LYS A 8 -4.97 0.62 17.90
CA LYS A 8 -6.05 0.56 16.92
C LYS A 8 -5.45 0.91 15.55
N ARG A 9 -5.21 -0.11 14.72
CA ARG A 9 -4.73 0.05 13.34
C ARG A 9 -5.73 0.88 12.55
N THR A 10 -5.53 2.18 12.48
CA THR A 10 -6.35 3.09 11.67
C THR A 10 -5.90 2.93 10.23
N VAL A 11 -6.78 2.34 9.40
CA VAL A 11 -6.62 2.37 7.96
C VAL A 11 -6.55 3.84 7.55
N THR A 12 -5.45 4.23 6.91
CA THR A 12 -5.25 5.64 6.53
C THR A 12 -6.22 6.00 5.41
N ALA A 13 -6.77 7.22 5.42
CA ALA A 13 -7.74 7.68 4.43
C ALA A 13 -7.23 7.49 2.98
N THR A 14 -5.92 7.63 2.78
CA THR A 14 -5.24 7.39 1.50
C THR A 14 -5.39 5.95 1.01
N GLN A 15 -5.30 4.94 1.88
CA GLN A 15 -5.51 3.53 1.51
C GLN A 15 -6.95 3.26 1.08
N VAL A 16 -7.92 3.90 1.74
CA VAL A 16 -9.34 3.80 1.38
C VAL A 16 -9.58 4.42 0.00
N ILE A 17 -9.02 5.61 -0.26
CA ILE A 17 -9.16 6.30 -1.54
C ILE A 17 -8.59 5.45 -2.69
N ILE A 18 -7.39 4.87 -2.50
CA ILE A 18 -6.74 4.02 -3.50
C ILE A 18 -7.56 2.74 -3.76
N ALA A 19 -8.10 2.13 -2.71
CA ALA A 19 -8.96 0.95 -2.83
C ALA A 19 -10.32 1.24 -3.48
N CYS A 20 -10.78 2.50 -3.49
CA CYS A 20 -12.02 2.89 -4.16
C CYS A 20 -11.88 3.06 -5.68
N ILE A 21 -10.66 3.18 -6.21
CA ILE A 21 -10.44 3.44 -7.64
C ILE A 21 -11.03 2.31 -8.54
N PRO A 22 -10.86 1.01 -8.23
CA PRO A 22 -11.49 -0.06 -9.01
C PRO A 22 -13.02 -0.03 -8.97
N ALA A 23 -13.60 0.29 -7.80
CA ALA A 23 -15.04 0.41 -7.65
C ALA A 23 -15.60 1.60 -8.46
N LEU A 24 -14.88 2.72 -8.47
CA LEU A 24 -15.22 3.88 -9.30
C LEU A 24 -15.11 3.56 -10.79
N LEU A 25 -14.07 2.83 -11.21
CA LEU A 25 -13.92 2.36 -12.59
C LEU A 25 -15.11 1.49 -13.05
N ILE A 26 -15.62 0.61 -12.18
CA ILE A 26 -16.83 -0.19 -12.45
C ILE A 26 -18.10 0.68 -12.46
N ILE A 27 -18.18 1.71 -11.62
CA ILE A 27 -19.33 2.63 -11.65
C ILE A 27 -19.35 3.46 -12.94
N PHE A 28 -18.18 3.82 -13.48
CA PHE A 28 -18.07 4.57 -14.72
C PHE A 28 -18.28 3.74 -15.99
N THR A 29 -18.37 2.40 -15.89
CA THR A 29 -18.60 1.47 -17.02
C THR A 29 -19.73 1.89 -17.99
N PRO A 30 -20.90 2.42 -17.56
CA PRO A 30 -21.97 2.84 -18.47
C PRO A 30 -21.69 4.17 -19.20
N VAL A 31 -20.74 4.97 -18.71
CA VAL A 31 -20.38 6.28 -19.31
C VAL A 31 -19.38 6.10 -20.46
N PHE A 32 -18.87 4.88 -20.64
CA PHE A 32 -17.89 4.60 -21.65
C PHE A 32 -18.47 4.53 -23.08
N PRO A 33 -17.70 4.96 -24.09
CA PRO A 33 -18.16 5.09 -25.47
C PRO A 33 -18.67 3.79 -26.09
N PHE A 34 -18.30 2.61 -25.58
CA PHE A 34 -18.78 1.30 -26.05
C PHE A 34 -20.17 0.93 -25.56
N ALA A 35 -20.70 1.61 -24.53
CA ALA A 35 -22.09 1.46 -24.12
C ALA A 35 -23.04 2.20 -25.08
N ASN A 36 -22.54 3.26 -25.74
CA ASN A 36 -23.35 4.14 -26.58
C ASN A 36 -23.13 3.93 -28.08
N GLU A 37 -21.92 3.57 -28.53
CA GLU A 37 -21.65 3.25 -29.93
C GLU A 37 -20.62 2.12 -30.07
N PRO A 38 -20.83 1.15 -31.00
CA PRO A 38 -19.81 0.17 -31.36
C PRO A 38 -18.68 0.85 -32.16
N GLY A 39 -17.81 1.58 -31.46
CA GLY A 39 -16.64 2.22 -32.04
C GLY A 39 -15.51 1.22 -32.27
N LEU A 40 -14.79 1.37 -33.39
CA LEU A 40 -13.48 0.75 -33.62
C LEU A 40 -12.40 1.83 -33.43
N ILE A 41 -11.49 1.63 -32.49
CA ILE A 41 -10.29 2.46 -32.34
C ILE A 41 -9.12 1.69 -32.96
N LEU A 42 -8.49 2.24 -34.01
CA LEU A 42 -7.35 1.62 -34.70
C LEU A 42 -7.62 0.17 -35.20
N GLY A 43 -8.86 -0.14 -35.56
CA GLY A 43 -9.25 -1.50 -35.99
C GLY A 43 -9.59 -2.45 -34.84
N VAL A 44 -9.44 -2.02 -33.58
CA VAL A 44 -9.73 -2.83 -32.39
C VAL A 44 -11.07 -2.40 -31.79
N PRO A 45 -11.94 -3.34 -31.39
CA PRO A 45 -13.16 -3.02 -30.66
C PRO A 45 -12.84 -2.19 -29.42
N THR A 46 -13.54 -1.06 -29.26
CA THR A 46 -13.29 -0.11 -28.16
C THR A 46 -13.33 -0.80 -26.79
N VAL A 47 -14.19 -1.82 -26.61
CA VAL A 47 -14.25 -2.65 -25.39
C VAL A 47 -12.89 -3.24 -25.01
N ILE A 48 -12.12 -3.76 -25.97
CA ILE A 48 -10.82 -4.40 -25.71
C ILE A 48 -9.80 -3.37 -25.22
N VAL A 49 -9.78 -2.19 -25.84
CA VAL A 49 -8.90 -1.08 -25.44
C VAL A 49 -9.17 -0.67 -23.99
N TRP A 50 -10.43 -0.63 -23.60
CA TRP A 50 -10.81 -0.27 -22.24
C TRP A 50 -10.58 -1.36 -21.21
N MET A 51 -10.78 -2.63 -21.58
CA MET A 51 -10.36 -3.74 -20.74
C MET A 51 -8.84 -3.71 -20.50
N ALA A 52 -8.05 -3.40 -21.53
CA ALA A 52 -6.60 -3.24 -21.36
C ALA A 52 -6.27 -2.06 -20.43
N ALA A 53 -6.94 -0.91 -20.59
CA ALA A 53 -6.77 0.24 -19.70
C ALA A 53 -7.15 -0.08 -18.24
N LEU A 54 -8.24 -0.85 -18.04
CA LEU A 54 -8.67 -1.32 -16.72
C LEU A 54 -7.64 -2.22 -16.06
N VAL A 55 -7.10 -3.20 -16.80
CA VAL A 55 -6.05 -4.09 -16.31
C VAL A 55 -4.81 -3.29 -15.92
N VAL A 56 -4.37 -2.35 -16.76
CA VAL A 56 -3.22 -1.47 -16.46
C VAL A 56 -3.49 -0.63 -15.21
N ALA A 57 -4.69 -0.07 -15.07
CA ALA A 57 -5.07 0.69 -13.89
C ALA A 57 -5.03 -0.16 -12.61
N ILE A 58 -5.56 -1.39 -12.65
CA ILE A 58 -5.53 -2.33 -11.52
C ILE A 58 -4.09 -2.67 -11.13
N VAL A 59 -3.24 -2.99 -12.11
CA VAL A 59 -1.83 -3.29 -11.85
C VAL A 59 -1.11 -2.09 -11.26
N ALA A 60 -1.37 -0.87 -11.76
CA ALA A 60 -0.78 0.35 -11.21
C ALA A 60 -1.21 0.57 -9.75
N ILE A 61 -2.49 0.36 -9.44
CA ILE A 61 -3.01 0.45 -8.07
C ILE A 61 -2.33 -0.58 -7.15
N LEU A 62 -2.23 -1.83 -7.60
CA LEU A 62 -1.53 -2.88 -6.87
C LEU A 62 -0.07 -2.50 -6.60
N GLN A 63 0.65 -2.00 -7.59
CA GLN A 63 2.04 -1.55 -7.40
C GLN A 63 2.16 -0.39 -6.41
N ILE A 64 1.19 0.52 -6.38
CA ILE A 64 1.15 1.59 -5.37
C ILE A 64 0.93 1.00 -3.98
N ILE A 65 0.01 0.06 -3.84
CA ILE A 65 -0.27 -0.61 -2.56
C ILE A 65 0.95 -1.38 -2.08
N ASP A 66 1.59 -2.17 -2.94
CA ASP A 66 2.79 -2.95 -2.61
C ASP A 66 3.92 -2.03 -2.15
N ARG A 67 4.20 -0.95 -2.89
CA ARG A 67 5.21 0.05 -2.48
C ARG A 67 4.92 0.65 -1.10
N GLN A 68 3.65 0.92 -0.80
CA GLN A 68 3.25 1.48 0.49
C GLN A 68 3.39 0.46 1.63
N ILE A 69 3.15 -0.83 1.35
CA ILE A 69 3.36 -1.91 2.32
C ILE A 69 4.86 -2.08 2.58
N THR A 70 5.67 -2.22 1.53
CA THR A 70 7.14 -2.37 1.67
C THR A 70 7.76 -1.21 2.44
N ALA A 71 7.40 0.04 2.12
CA ALA A 71 7.93 1.21 2.82
C ALA A 71 7.59 1.22 4.32
N ARG A 72 6.46 0.62 4.73
CA ARG A 72 6.11 0.47 6.16
C ARG A 72 6.91 -0.64 6.83
N GLU A 73 7.15 -1.74 6.13
CA GLU A 73 7.97 -2.85 6.63
C GLU A 73 9.41 -2.39 6.85
N ASP A 74 9.99 -1.66 5.89
CA ASP A 74 11.34 -1.09 6.00
C ASP A 74 11.47 -0.16 7.21
N ALA A 75 10.47 0.69 7.45
CA ALA A 75 10.45 1.60 8.59
C ALA A 75 10.40 0.85 9.94
N LEU A 76 9.63 -0.24 10.02
CA LEU A 76 9.55 -1.09 11.21
C LEU A 76 10.86 -1.84 11.46
N GLU A 77 11.53 -2.31 10.41
CA GLU A 77 12.85 -2.95 10.52
C GLU A 77 13.93 -1.97 10.98
N ALA A 78 13.90 -0.73 10.48
CA ALA A 78 14.82 0.32 10.91
C ALA A 78 14.66 0.62 12.42
N GLU A 79 13.43 0.77 12.89
CA GLU A 79 13.14 1.01 14.32
C GLU A 79 13.63 -0.14 15.21
N ARG A 80 13.45 -1.40 14.78
CA ARG A 80 13.99 -2.57 15.50
C ARG A 80 15.50 -2.58 15.59
N ARG A 81 16.20 -2.27 14.49
CA ARG A 81 17.67 -2.20 14.48
C ARG A 81 18.20 -1.12 15.42
N ASP A 82 17.51 0.01 15.51
CA ASP A 82 17.91 1.09 16.42
C ASP A 82 17.65 0.73 17.88
N ALA A 83 16.56 0.02 18.18
CA ALA A 83 16.30 -0.55 19.50
C ALA A 83 17.38 -1.58 19.92
N ASP A 84 17.79 -2.47 19.01
CA ASP A 84 18.86 -3.45 19.28
C ASP A 84 20.21 -2.76 19.53
N ARG A 85 20.54 -1.71 18.77
CA ARG A 85 21.76 -0.90 19.01
C ARG A 85 21.74 -0.21 20.36
N THR A 86 20.62 0.39 20.74
CA THR A 86 20.51 1.08 22.03
C THR A 86 20.60 0.09 23.18
N ALA A 87 20.00 -1.10 23.07
CA ALA A 87 20.15 -2.17 24.04
C ALA A 87 21.61 -2.67 24.17
N ALA A 88 22.30 -2.86 23.04
CA ALA A 88 23.71 -3.27 23.04
C ALA A 88 24.64 -2.21 23.67
N THR A 89 24.37 -0.92 23.41
CA THR A 89 25.14 0.19 23.97
C THR A 89 24.91 0.33 25.48
N ALA A 90 23.66 0.17 25.93
CA ALA A 90 23.32 0.19 27.36
C ALA A 90 23.94 -1.00 28.12
N GLY A 91 23.96 -2.19 27.51
CA GLY A 91 24.63 -3.37 28.07
C GLY A 91 26.16 -3.21 28.19
N ALA A 92 26.80 -2.57 27.20
CA ALA A 92 28.22 -2.27 27.24
C ALA A 92 28.59 -1.33 28.40
N HIS A 93 27.82 -0.25 28.59
CA HIS A 93 27.99 0.68 29.72
C HIS A 93 27.71 0.01 31.08
N HIS A 94 26.79 -0.95 31.16
CA HIS A 94 26.53 -1.71 32.38
C HIS A 94 27.69 -2.66 32.74
N SER A 95 28.39 -3.23 31.73
CA SER A 95 29.54 -4.12 31.97
C SER A 95 30.84 -3.39 32.31
N GLU A 96 30.98 -2.13 31.87
CA GLU A 96 32.15 -1.29 32.17
C GLU A 96 32.13 -0.79 33.63
N GLY A 97 30.94 -0.53 34.18
CA GLY A 97 30.76 -0.06 35.56
C GLY A 97 30.94 -1.14 36.65
N ASP A 98 30.94 -2.42 36.27
CA ASP A 98 31.12 -3.57 37.19
C ASP A 98 32.57 -4.08 37.20
N ARG A 99 33.45 -3.50 36.36
CA ARG A 99 34.88 -3.85 36.26
C ARG A 99 35.82 -2.83 36.91
N ALA A 100 35.28 -1.75 37.48
CA ALA A 100 36.02 -0.72 38.21
C ALA A 100 35.82 -0.87 39.72
#